data_AF-X1R8M7-F1
#
_entry.id   AF-X1R8M7-F1
#
_cell.length_a   1.000
_cell.length_b   1.000
_cell.length_c   1.000
_cell.angle_alpha   90.00
_cell.angle_beta   90.00
_cell.angle_gamma   90.00
#
_symmetry.space_group_name_H-M   'P 1'
#
loop_
_entity.id
_entity.type
_entity.pdbx_description
1 polymer ?
#
loop_
_entity_poly.entity_id
_entity_poly.type
_entity_poly.pdbx_seq_one_letter_code
_entity_poly.pdbx_strand_id
1 'polypeptide(L)'
;MIEQQSVYHIKDLDSLLGFLREDLYWDLPEASIDDVSFEWTGLDLNLSEDINKKLKGGLIRQLQPFFSTNQPWGIFVVEFTTLEVSI
;
A
#
# COMPACT_ATOMS: atom_id res chain seq x y z
N MET A 1 -19.49 10.99 7.44
CA MET A 1 -18.25 11.71 7.10
C MET A 1 -17.11 10.90 7.68
N ILE A 2 -16.05 10.68 6.92
CA ILE A 2 -14.85 10.05 7.48
C ILE A 2 -14.23 11.06 8.42
N GLU A 3 -14.12 10.73 9.69
CA GLU A 3 -13.42 11.58 10.63
C GLU A 3 -11.93 11.45 10.37
N GLN A 4 -11.23 12.59 10.31
CA GLN A 4 -9.77 12.61 10.12
C GLN A 4 -9.03 11.74 11.15
N GLN A 5 -9.66 11.50 12.31
CA GLN A 5 -9.18 10.62 13.36
C GLN A 5 -9.00 9.18 12.88
N SER A 6 -9.91 8.63 12.07
CA SER A 6 -9.84 7.26 11.55
C SER A 6 -8.55 7.01 10.75
N VAL A 7 -8.12 8.00 9.97
CA VAL A 7 -6.87 7.91 9.18
C VAL A 7 -5.64 7.82 10.09
N TYR A 8 -5.66 8.47 11.26
CA TYR A 8 -4.53 8.41 12.19
C TYR A 8 -4.35 7.05 12.88
N HIS A 9 -5.40 6.21 12.86
CA HIS A 9 -5.35 4.85 13.38
C HIS A 9 -4.71 3.86 12.40
N ILE A 10 -4.51 4.24 11.14
CA ILE A 10 -3.81 3.41 10.15
C ILE A 10 -2.31 3.43 10.47
N LYS A 11 -1.78 2.28 10.92
CA LYS A 11 -0.37 2.12 11.33
C LYS A 11 0.41 1.14 10.46
N ASP A 12 -0.30 0.30 9.73
CA ASP A 12 0.23 -0.78 8.93
C ASP A 12 -0.73 -1.08 7.77
N LEU A 13 -0.34 -2.05 6.94
CA LEU A 13 -1.11 -2.45 5.76
C LEU A 13 -2.44 -3.11 6.12
N ASP A 14 -2.49 -3.89 7.21
CA ASP A 14 -3.72 -4.57 7.63
C ASP A 14 -4.76 -3.56 8.16
N SER A 15 -4.33 -2.58 8.96
CA SER A 15 -5.19 -1.48 9.41
C SER A 15 -5.64 -0.58 8.26
N LEU A 16 -4.83 -0.41 7.22
CA LEU A 16 -5.25 0.26 5.98
C LEU A 16 -6.38 -0.53 5.29
N LEU A 17 -6.24 -1.84 5.11
CA LEU A 17 -7.28 -2.68 4.49
C LEU A 17 -8.58 -2.68 5.32
N GLY A 18 -8.46 -2.74 6.65
CA GLY A 18 -9.59 -2.58 7.57
C GLY A 18 -10.32 -1.27 7.36
N PHE A 19 -9.58 -0.15 7.30
CA PHE A 19 -10.15 1.18 7.02
C PHE A 19 -10.86 1.24 5.65
N LEU A 20 -10.26 0.70 4.59
CA LEU A 20 -10.89 0.66 3.26
C LEU A 20 -12.19 -0.17 3.28
N ARG A 21 -12.24 -1.27 4.03
CA ARG A 21 -13.43 -2.14 4.12
C ARG A 21 -14.52 -1.54 4.99
N GLU A 22 -14.18 -1.08 6.19
CA GLU A 22 -15.14 -0.75 7.24
C GLU A 22 -15.60 0.72 7.17
N ASP A 23 -14.67 1.65 6.94
CA ASP A 23 -14.98 3.08 6.91
C ASP A 23 -15.34 3.58 5.51
N LEU A 24 -14.70 3.03 4.47
CA LEU A 24 -14.98 3.37 3.07
C LEU A 24 -15.97 2.43 2.38
N TYR A 25 -16.35 1.31 3.00
CA TYR A 25 -17.26 0.32 2.44
C TYR A 25 -16.80 -0.23 1.08
N TRP A 26 -15.48 -0.39 0.87
CA TRP A 26 -14.97 -1.02 -0.35
C TRP A 26 -15.26 -2.51 -0.34
N ASP A 27 -15.60 -3.05 -1.51
CA ASP A 27 -15.83 -4.48 -1.73
C ASP A 27 -14.48 -5.21 -1.80
N LEU A 28 -13.90 -5.44 -0.62
CA LEU A 28 -12.62 -6.10 -0.44
C LEU A 28 -12.84 -7.50 0.14
N PRO A 29 -12.22 -8.55 -0.44
CA PRO A 29 -12.24 -9.85 0.20
C PRO A 29 -11.61 -9.78 1.59
N GLU A 30 -12.03 -10.68 2.47
CA GLU A 30 -11.44 -10.83 3.80
C GLU A 30 -10.14 -11.63 3.68
N ALA A 31 -9.08 -10.95 3.24
CA ALA A 31 -7.77 -11.53 2.96
C ALA A 31 -6.65 -10.57 3.37
N SER A 32 -5.42 -11.10 3.49
CA SER A 32 -4.25 -10.31 3.86
C SER A 32 -3.78 -9.43 2.70
N ILE A 33 -2.94 -8.43 2.98
CA ILE A 33 -2.34 -7.60 1.93
C ILE A 33 -1.60 -8.42 0.88
N ASP A 34 -0.97 -9.52 1.29
CA ASP A 34 -0.21 -10.40 0.39
C ASP A 34 -1.13 -11.12 -0.61
N ASP A 35 -2.37 -11.39 -0.21
CA ASP A 35 -3.37 -12.06 -1.06
C ASP A 35 -4.02 -11.09 -2.07
N VAL A 36 -4.09 -9.80 -1.71
CA VAL A 36 -4.82 -8.77 -2.46
C VAL A 36 -3.91 -7.75 -3.16
N SER A 37 -2.62 -8.04 -3.25
CA SER A 37 -1.65 -7.17 -3.92
C SER A 37 -0.73 -7.92 -4.87
N PHE A 38 -0.18 -7.18 -5.82
CA PHE A 38 0.93 -7.61 -6.66
C PHE A 38 2.21 -6.97 -6.15
N GLU A 39 3.27 -7.77 -6.05
CA GLU A 39 4.59 -7.27 -5.69
C GLU A 39 5.35 -6.85 -6.95
N TRP A 40 5.92 -5.65 -6.87
CA TRP A 40 6.78 -5.09 -7.89
C TRP A 40 8.14 -4.82 -7.27
N THR A 41 9.20 -5.23 -7.96
CA THR A 41 10.53 -4.77 -7.60
C THR A 41 10.78 -3.38 -8.21
N GLY A 42 11.73 -2.67 -7.62
CA GLY A 42 12.23 -1.43 -8.20
C GLY A 42 12.76 -1.57 -9.64
N LEU A 43 13.24 -2.76 -10.03
CA LEU A 43 13.66 -3.06 -11.40
C LEU A 43 12.45 -3.17 -12.34
N ASP A 44 11.37 -3.83 -11.91
CA ASP A 44 10.16 -4.00 -12.72
C ASP A 44 9.50 -2.66 -13.07
N LEU A 45 9.67 -1.66 -12.19
CA LEU A 45 9.15 -0.30 -12.38
C LEU A 45 10.17 0.68 -13.00
N ASN A 46 11.33 0.21 -13.47
CA ASN A 46 12.41 1.03 -14.02
C ASN A 46 12.82 2.21 -13.10
N LEU A 47 12.85 1.97 -11.78
CA LEU A 47 13.31 2.97 -10.82
C LEU A 47 14.83 3.13 -10.90
N SER A 48 15.31 4.34 -10.65
CA SER A 48 16.74 4.59 -10.54
C SER A 48 17.33 3.87 -9.32
N GLU A 49 18.62 3.52 -9.40
CA GLU A 49 19.31 2.87 -8.27
C GLU A 49 19.21 3.68 -6.97
N ASP A 50 19.27 5.01 -7.07
CA ASP A 50 19.20 5.91 -5.91
C ASP A 50 17.83 5.84 -5.20
N ILE A 51 16.75 5.65 -5.95
CA ILE A 51 15.42 5.45 -5.40
C ILE A 51 15.32 4.03 -4.82
N ASN A 52 15.82 3.03 -5.53
CA ASN A 52 15.79 1.64 -5.07
C ASN A 52 16.51 1.44 -3.73
N LYS A 53 17.64 2.12 -3.50
CA LYS A 53 18.38 2.08 -2.23
C LYS A 53 17.58 2.63 -1.04
N LYS A 54 16.54 3.43 -1.27
CA LYS A 54 15.68 4.02 -0.24
C LYS A 54 14.45 3.16 0.07
N LEU A 55 14.17 2.15 -0.73
CA LEU A 55 13.04 1.24 -0.52
C LEU A 55 13.42 0.13 0.46
N LYS A 56 12.50 -0.23 1.35
CA LYS A 56 12.68 -1.28 2.35
C LYS A 56 12.62 -2.66 1.68
N GLY A 57 13.78 -3.14 1.25
CA GLY A 57 13.89 -4.40 0.51
C GLY A 57 13.50 -4.31 -0.97
N GLY A 58 13.29 -3.10 -1.50
CA GLY A 58 13.04 -2.88 -2.93
C GLY A 58 11.65 -3.28 -3.44
N LEU A 59 10.70 -3.55 -2.53
CA LEU A 59 9.35 -4.01 -2.87
C LEU A 59 8.34 -2.85 -2.84
N ILE A 60 7.49 -2.83 -3.86
CA ILE A 60 6.32 -1.95 -3.98
C ILE A 60 5.11 -2.85 -4.16
N ARG A 61 4.09 -2.67 -3.32
CA ARG A 61 2.85 -3.46 -3.41
C ARG A 61 1.79 -2.66 -4.16
N GLN A 62 1.24 -3.23 -5.23
CA GLN A 62 0.10 -2.68 -5.93
C GLN A 62 -1.15 -3.43 -5.49
N LEU A 63 -2.15 -2.73 -4.95
CA LEU A 63 -3.43 -3.37 -4.66
C LEU A 63 -4.12 -3.82 -5.96
N GLN A 64 -4.70 -5.02 -5.93
CA GLN A 64 -5.51 -5.51 -7.03
C GLN A 64 -6.72 -4.60 -7.28
N PRO A 65 -7.20 -4.48 -8.52
CA PRO A 65 -8.43 -3.74 -8.81
C PRO A 65 -9.60 -4.41 -8.07
N PHE A 66 -10.24 -3.68 -7.16
CA PHE A 66 -11.30 -4.23 -6.32
C PHE A 66 -12.69 -4.05 -6.91
N PHE A 67 -12.87 -3.01 -7.74
CA PHE A 67 -14.15 -2.77 -8.39
C PHE A 67 -14.25 -3.56 -9.70
N SER A 68 -15.34 -4.32 -9.84
CA SER A 68 -15.67 -5.11 -11.03
C SER A 68 -15.96 -4.26 -12.29
N THR A 69 -16.01 -2.94 -12.15
CA THR A 69 -16.19 -1.99 -13.26
C THR A 69 -15.08 -0.94 -13.29
N ASN A 70 -14.07 -1.22 -14.12
CA ASN A 70 -13.26 -0.21 -14.81
C ASN A 70 -12.57 0.84 -13.91
N GLN A 71 -11.91 0.41 -12.84
CA GLN A 71 -11.09 1.29 -12.00
C GLN A 71 -9.91 1.86 -12.83
N PRO A 72 -9.88 3.18 -13.15
CA PRO A 72 -8.89 3.75 -14.06
C PRO A 72 -7.57 4.12 -13.36
N TRP A 73 -7.46 3.86 -12.05
CA TRP A 73 -6.34 4.22 -11.20
C TRP A 73 -5.92 3.03 -10.33
N GLY A 74 -4.62 2.91 -10.06
CA GLY A 74 -4.07 1.91 -9.14
C GLY A 74 -3.68 2.52 -7.80
N ILE A 75 -3.66 1.70 -6.75
CA ILE A 75 -3.08 2.08 -5.45
C ILE A 75 -1.75 1.35 -5.29
N PHE A 76 -0.72 2.12 -4.96
CA PHE A 76 0.62 1.60 -4.69
C PHE A 76 1.01 1.94 -3.26
N VAL A 77 1.50 0.94 -2.55
CA VAL A 77 2.08 1.06 -1.22
C VAL A 77 3.58 0.95 -1.37
N VAL A 78 4.27 2.01 -0.97
CA VAL A 78 5.72 2.14 -1.08
C VAL A 78 6.30 2.19 0.33
N GLU A 79 7.06 1.16 0.68
CA GLU A 79 7.75 1.11 1.97
C GLU A 79 9.17 1.66 1.83
N PHE A 80 9.47 2.71 2.59
CA PHE A 80 10.81 3.30 2.64
C PHE A 80 11.58 2.74 3.83
N THR A 81 12.90 2.61 3.66
CA THR A 81 13.78 2.41 4.80
C THR A 81 13.72 3.67 5.66
N THR A 82 13.43 3.51 6.94
CA THR A 82 13.77 4.56 7.90
C THR A 82 15.28 4.57 7.98
N LEU A 83 15.91 5.65 7.53
CA LEU A 83 17.26 5.94 7.97
C LEU A 83 17.18 6.05 9.49
N GLU A 84 17.69 5.06 10.23
CA GLU A 84 18.03 5.29 11.62
C GLU A 84 19.07 6.41 11.61
N VAL A 85 18.61 7.64 11.80
CA VAL A 85 19.50 8.68 12.27
C VAL A 85 19.81 8.27 13.70
N SER A 86 20.89 7.52 13.87
CA SER A 86 21.55 7.39 15.16
C SER A 86 21.95 8.82 15.57
N ILE A 87 21.18 9.41 16.47
CA ILE A 87 21.49 10.69 17.13
C ILE A 87 22.35 10.38 18.35
#